data_AF-A0A4R6U8N3-F1
#
_entry.id   AF-A0A4R6U8N3-F1
#
_cell.length_a   1.000
_cell.length_b   1.000
_cell.length_c   1.000
_cell.angle_alpha   90.00
_cell.angle_beta   90.00
_cell.angle_gamma   90.00
#
_symmetry.space_group_name_H-M   'P 1'
#
loop_
_entity.id
_entity.type
_entity.pdbx_description
1 polymer ?
#
loop_
_entity_poly.entity_id
_entity_poly.type
_entity_poly.pdbx_seq_one_letter_code
_entity_poly.pdbx_strand_id
1 'polypeptide(L)'
;MKKTSWSIAVRGWILALATVLLVVQPGHAEGPLDPAPVLEPVQPNGKTVLVDNSHGQTAGASDWVIDGAFSDFAEALAEEGYLVREHRSEDDLTIADLQGIDVFVIPEPQIPFTAEEQASILSFTEAGGGVFFIADHYNADRNLNRWDSGEIFNGWRRGAWEDPFKGMNTAEKKALEGVTNSEWLSDNFGIQFRYNGINNTVANHIVAPSDTFGITEGVEKVAIHAGATLAITDPTIAKGIVYLPTGLTSEANSWGPAVDQGVYFGGGIDEGPFAAISKVENGKAAFIGDSSPVEDATPKYRNEEHGGTKRTYDGFLEHDDATLLINMMNWLAEEECYKTFAQKNIPLDDVSPLLDMELPEQSTEPQTEPWRSPDAGYLWYDRSTFAPGSYGAEDGEVPVDASYAISLEEPVPVGNKPFDVTVQVTNAAPGSTVSNLEIQLYLSGGRQISQVQQADGSWSRTGYASIAPVSIGNDGTGKITFSMRLTDVSATQGNIRLRQQGENLLTQSVTLAP
;
A
#
# COMPACT_ATOMS: atom_id res chain seq x y z
N MET A 1 -32.39 47.39 61.45
CA MET A 1 -33.39 47.25 60.37
C MET A 1 -33.06 48.23 59.25
N LYS A 2 -32.56 47.72 58.11
CA LYS A 2 -32.84 48.17 56.73
C LYS A 2 -31.92 47.39 55.79
N LYS A 3 -32.53 46.55 54.94
CA LYS A 3 -31.94 45.79 53.85
C LYS A 3 -31.77 46.71 52.63
N THR A 4 -30.70 46.53 51.85
CA THR A 4 -30.60 46.89 50.41
C THR A 4 -29.34 46.20 49.87
N SER A 5 -29.47 45.00 49.30
CA SER A 5 -29.52 44.68 47.86
C SER A 5 -28.22 44.99 47.10
N TRP A 6 -27.40 43.97 46.88
CA TRP A 6 -26.35 43.97 45.87
C TRP A 6 -26.94 43.53 44.53
N SER A 7 -26.94 44.43 43.56
CA SER A 7 -27.18 44.13 42.15
C SER A 7 -25.86 43.66 41.53
N ILE A 8 -25.80 42.39 41.12
CA ILE A 8 -24.71 41.84 40.30
C ILE A 8 -24.96 42.32 38.86
N ALA A 9 -24.06 43.16 38.35
CA ALA A 9 -24.02 43.52 36.94
C ALA A 9 -23.45 42.35 36.13
N VAL A 10 -24.29 41.69 35.34
CA VAL A 10 -23.87 40.72 34.33
C VAL A 10 -23.27 41.51 33.17
N ARG A 11 -21.94 41.48 33.04
CA ARG A 11 -21.24 41.91 31.82
C ARG A 11 -21.33 40.77 30.81
N GLY A 12 -22.16 40.93 29.79
CA GLY A 12 -22.18 40.05 28.62
C GLY A 12 -20.85 40.17 27.87
N TRP A 13 -20.14 39.05 27.75
CA TRP A 13 -19.03 38.93 26.82
C TRP A 13 -19.60 38.53 25.47
N ILE A 14 -19.53 39.43 24.49
CA ILE A 14 -19.74 39.10 23.08
C ILE A 14 -18.47 38.38 22.65
N LEU A 15 -18.53 37.06 22.53
CA LEU A 15 -17.49 36.26 21.89
C LEU A 15 -17.62 36.52 20.39
N ALA A 16 -16.79 37.41 19.84
CA ALA A 16 -16.62 37.52 18.41
C ALA A 16 -15.81 36.28 17.96
N LEU A 17 -16.49 35.28 17.40
CA LEU A 17 -15.82 34.23 16.64
C LEU A 17 -15.21 34.89 15.40
N ALA A 18 -13.90 35.11 15.42
CA ALA A 18 -13.14 35.35 14.21
C ALA A 18 -13.07 34.02 13.45
N THR A 19 -13.86 33.89 12.39
CA THR A 19 -13.66 32.85 11.37
C THR A 19 -12.34 33.13 10.68
N VAL A 20 -11.29 32.42 11.09
CA VAL A 20 -10.07 32.30 10.30
C VAL A 20 -10.46 31.46 9.08
N LEU A 21 -10.62 32.11 7.93
CA LEU A 21 -10.58 31.42 6.65
C LEU A 21 -9.13 30.92 6.47
N LEU A 22 -8.91 29.66 6.80
CA LEU A 22 -7.75 28.91 6.30
C LEU A 22 -7.97 28.76 4.79
N VAL A 23 -7.29 29.61 4.01
CA VAL A 23 -7.07 29.31 2.60
C VAL A 23 -6.06 28.16 2.60
N VAL A 24 -6.55 26.93 2.47
CA VAL A 24 -5.71 25.76 2.19
C VAL A 24 -5.16 25.99 0.79
N GLN A 25 -3.87 26.27 0.66
CA GLN A 25 -3.24 26.19 -0.65
C GLN A 25 -3.24 24.72 -1.07
N PRO A 26 -3.61 24.37 -2.32
CA PRO A 26 -3.49 23.00 -2.78
C PRO A 26 -2.02 22.57 -2.61
N GLY A 27 -1.80 21.37 -2.05
CA GLY A 27 -0.47 20.78 -1.98
C GLY A 27 0.05 20.54 -3.40
N HIS A 28 1.36 20.66 -3.59
CA HIS A 28 2.02 20.17 -4.79
C HIS A 28 2.53 18.76 -4.52
N ALA A 29 2.23 17.82 -5.42
CA ALA A 29 2.87 16.51 -5.45
C ALA A 29 4.33 16.71 -5.86
N GLU A 30 5.22 16.13 -5.06
CA GLU A 30 6.66 16.13 -5.31
C GLU A 30 7.05 15.23 -6.49
N GLY A 31 8.30 15.33 -6.92
CA GLY A 31 8.93 14.45 -7.90
C GLY A 31 10.38 14.10 -7.54
N PRO A 32 11.10 13.41 -8.44
CA PRO A 32 12.45 12.91 -8.21
C PRO A 32 13.51 14.01 -8.00
N LEU A 33 13.22 15.24 -8.40
CA LEU A 33 14.12 16.39 -8.26
C LEU A 33 13.81 17.26 -7.02
N ASP A 34 12.72 16.97 -6.32
CA ASP A 34 12.36 17.67 -5.09
C ASP A 34 13.14 17.10 -3.89
N PRO A 35 13.34 17.90 -2.83
CA PRO A 35 13.98 17.42 -1.62
C PRO A 35 13.26 16.19 -1.05
N ALA A 36 14.00 15.10 -0.85
CA ALA A 36 13.49 13.90 -0.23
C ALA A 36 13.15 14.14 1.26
N PRO A 37 12.09 13.53 1.80
CA PRO A 37 11.81 13.55 3.23
C PRO A 37 12.94 12.89 4.02
N VAL A 38 13.07 13.30 5.28
CA VAL A 38 14.01 12.75 6.25
C VAL A 38 13.34 12.69 7.61
N LEU A 39 13.34 11.52 8.25
CA LEU A 39 12.90 11.37 9.63
C LEU A 39 14.12 11.30 10.53
N GLU A 40 14.27 12.32 11.39
CA GLU A 40 15.35 12.38 12.37
C GLU A 40 14.93 11.69 13.68
N PRO A 41 15.70 10.73 14.18
CA PRO A 41 15.40 10.04 15.42
C PRO A 41 15.63 10.97 16.62
N VAL A 42 14.76 10.89 17.62
CA VAL A 42 14.91 11.65 18.87
C VAL A 42 16.15 11.20 19.65
N GLN A 43 16.50 9.92 19.58
CA GLN A 43 17.70 9.33 20.18
C GLN A 43 18.47 8.55 19.09
N PRO A 44 19.39 9.19 18.37
CA PRO A 44 20.10 8.55 17.27
C PRO A 44 20.94 7.34 17.73
N ASN A 45 20.76 6.20 17.08
CA ASN A 45 21.57 5.00 17.25
C ASN A 45 22.86 5.03 16.38
N GLY A 46 22.99 6.04 15.51
CA GLY A 46 24.14 6.24 14.64
C GLY A 46 24.08 5.50 13.31
N LYS A 47 22.95 4.85 13.00
CA LYS A 47 22.71 4.09 11.78
C LYS A 47 21.74 4.81 10.84
N THR A 48 21.92 4.62 9.54
CA THR A 48 21.10 5.26 8.50
C THR A 48 20.39 4.22 7.64
N VAL A 49 19.09 4.40 7.46
CA VAL A 49 18.25 3.66 6.52
C VAL A 49 17.96 4.53 5.31
N LEU A 50 18.16 4.00 4.11
CA LEU A 50 17.76 4.62 2.86
C LEU A 50 16.63 3.79 2.24
N VAL A 51 15.49 4.41 1.93
CA VAL A 51 14.33 3.77 1.31
C VAL A 51 14.24 4.22 -0.15
N ASP A 52 14.16 3.28 -1.08
CA ASP A 52 14.14 3.57 -2.51
C ASP A 52 12.81 4.19 -2.99
N ASN A 53 12.91 5.24 -3.80
CA ASN A 53 11.81 5.86 -4.52
C ASN A 53 12.25 6.32 -5.94
N SER A 54 13.26 5.68 -6.54
CA SER A 54 13.71 5.96 -7.92
C SER A 54 13.19 4.96 -8.95
N HIS A 55 12.66 3.81 -8.55
CA HIS A 55 12.21 2.72 -9.42
C HIS A 55 10.69 2.57 -9.47
N GLY A 56 9.95 3.68 -9.39
CA GLY A 56 8.50 3.68 -9.55
C GLY A 56 7.73 3.18 -8.34
N GLN A 57 8.26 3.35 -7.13
CA GLN A 57 7.60 2.98 -5.86
C GLN A 57 6.32 3.77 -5.57
N THR A 58 6.01 4.78 -6.36
CA THR A 58 4.71 5.42 -6.31
C THR A 58 3.72 4.83 -7.31
N ALA A 59 4.10 3.94 -8.23
CA ALA A 59 3.15 3.61 -9.29
C ALA A 59 1.92 2.85 -8.79
N GLY A 60 0.76 3.23 -9.34
CA GLY A 60 -0.48 2.45 -9.23
C GLY A 60 -1.31 2.71 -7.98
N ALA A 61 -1.54 1.66 -7.19
CA ALA A 61 -2.57 1.66 -6.13
C ALA A 61 -2.09 2.22 -4.78
N SER A 62 -0.77 2.31 -4.60
CA SER A 62 -0.08 2.69 -3.36
C SER A 62 1.09 3.65 -3.63
N ASP A 63 1.72 4.17 -2.58
CA ASP A 63 3.03 4.81 -2.66
C ASP A 63 3.92 4.43 -1.48
N TRP A 64 4.95 3.62 -1.75
CA TRP A 64 5.83 3.09 -0.71
C TRP A 64 6.93 4.10 -0.34
N VAL A 65 6.50 5.29 0.08
CA VAL A 65 7.35 6.42 0.47
C VAL A 65 7.28 6.66 1.98
N ILE A 66 8.36 7.18 2.57
CA ILE A 66 8.52 7.23 4.03
C ILE A 66 7.64 8.26 4.75
N ASP A 67 6.96 9.13 3.99
CA ASP A 67 5.98 10.10 4.47
C ASP A 67 4.60 9.93 3.79
N GLY A 68 4.36 8.73 3.25
CA GLY A 68 3.12 8.26 2.64
C GLY A 68 2.83 6.84 3.13
N ALA A 69 2.40 5.93 2.26
CA ALA A 69 1.91 4.61 2.70
C ALA A 69 2.91 3.71 3.45
N PHE A 70 4.16 4.14 3.66
CA PHE A 70 5.19 3.48 4.49
C PHE A 70 5.57 4.29 5.74
N SER A 71 4.78 5.29 6.11
CA SER A 71 5.08 6.22 7.20
C SER A 71 5.15 5.56 8.57
N ASP A 72 4.24 4.65 8.92
CA ASP A 72 4.26 3.95 10.21
C ASP A 72 5.54 3.11 10.36
N PHE A 73 5.97 2.44 9.29
CA PHE A 73 7.24 1.70 9.27
C PHE A 73 8.44 2.65 9.43
N ALA A 74 8.46 3.77 8.71
CA ALA A 74 9.53 4.76 8.81
C ALA A 74 9.58 5.44 10.19
N GLU A 75 8.43 5.72 10.79
CA GLU A 75 8.32 6.27 12.15
C GLU A 75 8.84 5.27 13.18
N ALA A 76 8.45 4.00 13.08
CA ALA A 76 8.96 2.94 13.96
C ALA A 76 10.49 2.77 13.85
N LEU A 77 11.07 2.92 12.66
CA LEU A 77 12.53 2.96 12.49
C LEU A 77 13.15 4.20 13.17
N ALA A 78 12.54 5.37 13.05
CA ALA A 78 13.02 6.57 13.74
C ALA A 78 12.91 6.43 15.27
N GLU A 79 11.91 5.71 15.78
CA GLU A 79 11.78 5.37 17.21
C GLU A 79 12.88 4.42 17.69
N GLU A 80 13.31 3.47 16.86
CA GLU A 80 14.50 2.61 17.08
C GLU A 80 15.83 3.37 16.97
N GLY A 81 15.77 4.65 16.60
CA GLY A 81 16.93 5.55 16.59
C GLY A 81 17.62 5.67 15.22
N TYR A 82 17.06 5.10 14.15
CA TYR A 82 17.62 5.21 12.80
C TYR A 82 17.37 6.60 12.22
N LEU A 83 18.37 7.13 11.49
CA LEU A 83 18.13 8.20 10.54
C LEU A 83 17.49 7.59 9.28
N VAL A 84 16.23 7.92 8.99
CA VAL A 84 15.52 7.39 7.82
C VAL A 84 15.50 8.45 6.72
N ARG A 85 15.95 8.06 5.53
CA ARG A 85 16.03 8.90 4.33
C ARG A 85 15.36 8.21 3.16
N GLU A 86 14.81 8.99 2.25
CA GLU A 86 14.31 8.49 0.97
C GLU A 86 15.31 8.78 -0.17
N HIS A 87 15.45 7.83 -1.09
CA HIS A 87 16.24 7.98 -2.32
C HIS A 87 15.32 8.43 -3.46
N ARG A 88 15.49 9.67 -3.89
CA ARG A 88 14.84 10.22 -5.09
C ARG A 88 15.91 10.48 -6.15
N SER A 89 15.71 9.94 -7.34
CA SER A 89 16.62 10.13 -8.47
C SER A 89 15.89 9.91 -9.80
N GLU A 90 16.39 10.57 -10.86
CA GLU A 90 16.11 10.20 -12.26
C GLU A 90 17.27 9.44 -12.92
N ASP A 91 18.45 9.50 -12.31
CA ASP A 91 19.65 8.78 -12.74
C ASP A 91 19.68 7.39 -12.09
N ASP A 92 20.31 6.43 -12.78
CA ASP A 92 20.54 5.07 -12.31
C ASP A 92 21.21 5.05 -10.92
N LEU A 93 20.78 4.13 -10.06
CA LEU A 93 21.35 3.92 -8.73
C LEU A 93 22.84 3.55 -8.82
N THR A 94 23.68 4.31 -8.12
CA THR A 94 25.11 4.02 -8.05
C THR A 94 25.56 3.67 -6.64
N ILE A 95 26.73 3.04 -6.54
CA ILE A 95 27.38 2.81 -5.23
C ILE A 95 27.67 4.12 -4.47
N ALA A 96 27.72 5.27 -5.13
CA ALA A 96 27.91 6.56 -4.46
C ALA A 96 26.68 6.97 -3.65
N ASP A 97 25.48 6.62 -4.11
CA ASP A 97 24.21 6.92 -3.45
C ASP A 97 24.06 6.12 -2.13
N LEU A 98 24.70 4.96 -2.07
CA LEU A 98 24.68 4.04 -0.93
C LEU A 98 25.82 4.32 0.08
N GLN A 99 26.66 5.34 -0.13
CA GLN A 99 27.74 5.66 0.81
C GLN A 99 27.21 6.19 2.15
N GLY A 100 27.65 5.56 3.24
CA GLY A 100 27.25 5.94 4.60
C GLY A 100 25.83 5.47 4.97
N ILE A 101 25.24 4.60 4.16
CA ILE A 101 23.99 3.91 4.45
C ILE A 101 24.31 2.58 5.13
N ASP A 102 23.54 2.22 6.15
CA ASP A 102 23.66 0.92 6.83
C ASP A 102 22.67 -0.10 6.27
N VAL A 103 21.43 0.34 6.00
CA VAL A 103 20.39 -0.50 5.38
C VAL A 103 19.74 0.21 4.20
N PHE A 104 19.65 -0.47 3.06
CA PHE A 104 18.90 -0.02 1.88
C PHE A 104 17.60 -0.84 1.75
N VAL A 105 16.46 -0.17 1.76
CA VAL A 105 15.13 -0.78 1.65
C VAL A 105 14.58 -0.51 0.27
N ILE A 106 14.13 -1.56 -0.42
CA ILE A 106 13.58 -1.47 -1.78
C ILE A 106 12.14 -1.98 -1.74
N PRO A 107 11.15 -1.09 -1.67
CA PRO A 107 9.76 -1.51 -1.56
C PRO A 107 9.05 -1.57 -2.92
N GLU A 108 8.64 -2.77 -3.31
CA GLU A 108 7.82 -3.08 -4.48
C GLU A 108 8.19 -2.26 -5.75
N PRO A 109 9.45 -2.31 -6.21
CA PRO A 109 9.88 -1.55 -7.38
C PRO A 109 9.03 -1.94 -8.60
N GLN A 110 8.81 -0.96 -9.47
CA GLN A 110 7.97 -1.07 -10.66
C GLN A 110 8.77 -0.82 -11.93
N ILE A 111 10.07 -0.54 -11.84
CA ILE A 111 11.00 -0.39 -12.96
C ILE A 111 12.18 -1.34 -12.70
N PRO A 112 12.52 -2.22 -13.66
CA PRO A 112 13.63 -3.15 -13.47
C PRO A 112 14.97 -2.43 -13.40
N PHE A 113 15.82 -2.91 -12.49
CA PHE A 113 17.21 -2.46 -12.37
C PHE A 113 18.01 -2.81 -13.62
N THR A 114 18.89 -1.91 -14.03
CA THR A 114 19.96 -2.23 -14.98
C THR A 114 20.98 -3.18 -14.35
N ALA A 115 21.80 -3.81 -15.19
CA ALA A 115 22.90 -4.65 -14.70
C ALA A 115 23.92 -3.88 -13.83
N GLU A 116 24.08 -2.56 -14.05
CA GLU A 116 24.99 -1.72 -13.26
C GLU A 116 24.41 -1.38 -11.88
N GLU A 117 23.10 -1.18 -11.80
CA GLU A 117 22.39 -0.97 -10.52
C GLU A 117 22.39 -2.24 -9.68
N GLN A 118 22.10 -3.39 -10.30
CA GLN A 118 22.25 -4.71 -9.67
C GLN A 118 23.67 -4.90 -9.12
N ALA A 119 24.71 -4.53 -9.88
CA ALA A 119 26.09 -4.60 -9.41
C ALA A 119 26.37 -3.64 -8.24
N SER A 120 25.73 -2.47 -8.21
CA SER A 120 25.85 -1.49 -7.11
C SER A 120 25.20 -2.01 -5.82
N ILE A 121 23.99 -2.57 -5.90
CA ILE A 121 23.30 -3.19 -4.75
C ILE A 121 24.14 -4.37 -4.20
N LEU A 122 24.65 -5.22 -5.09
CA LEU A 122 25.51 -6.33 -4.70
C LEU A 122 26.79 -5.83 -4.01
N SER A 123 27.48 -4.87 -4.61
CA SER A 123 28.73 -4.31 -4.05
C SER A 123 28.52 -3.67 -2.68
N PHE A 124 27.40 -2.97 -2.48
CA PHE A 124 27.01 -2.42 -1.19
C PHE A 124 26.81 -3.53 -0.15
N THR A 125 26.11 -4.60 -0.52
CA THR A 125 25.86 -5.73 0.38
C THR A 125 27.15 -6.48 0.70
N GLU A 126 27.98 -6.79 -0.29
CA GLU A 126 29.27 -7.48 -0.07
C GLU A 126 30.21 -6.71 0.88
N ALA A 127 30.13 -5.37 0.85
CA ALA A 127 30.90 -4.48 1.69
C ALA A 127 30.42 -4.41 3.15
N GLY A 128 29.27 -4.99 3.49
CA GLY A 128 28.72 -5.01 4.84
C GLY A 128 27.34 -4.40 4.99
N GLY A 129 26.78 -3.81 3.92
CA GLY A 129 25.44 -3.23 3.93
C GLY A 129 24.32 -4.27 4.12
N GLY A 130 23.23 -3.87 4.74
CA GLY A 130 21.98 -4.62 4.78
C GLY A 130 21.05 -4.21 3.65
N VAL A 131 20.40 -5.15 2.97
CA VAL A 131 19.35 -4.83 1.97
C VAL A 131 18.03 -5.49 2.36
N PHE A 132 16.93 -4.75 2.29
CA PHE A 132 15.59 -5.29 2.49
C PHE A 132 14.79 -5.22 1.19
N PHE A 133 14.47 -6.39 0.64
CA PHE A 133 13.64 -6.53 -0.56
C PHE A 133 12.21 -6.83 -0.15
N ILE A 134 11.28 -5.93 -0.48
CA ILE A 134 9.85 -6.09 -0.21
C ILE A 134 9.16 -6.20 -1.57
N ALA A 135 8.60 -7.36 -1.88
CA ALA A 135 7.89 -7.61 -3.14
C ALA A 135 6.38 -7.68 -2.91
N ASP A 136 5.65 -8.02 -3.96
CA ASP A 136 4.24 -8.42 -3.89
C ASP A 136 4.02 -9.61 -4.85
N HIS A 137 2.78 -10.08 -4.98
CA HIS A 137 2.41 -11.14 -5.91
C HIS A 137 2.78 -10.87 -7.37
N TYR A 138 2.81 -11.96 -8.14
CA TYR A 138 2.79 -11.84 -9.60
C TYR A 138 1.52 -11.15 -10.09
N ASN A 139 1.62 -10.38 -11.18
CA ASN A 139 0.57 -9.49 -11.68
C ASN A 139 0.28 -8.29 -10.76
N ALA A 140 1.30 -7.84 -10.03
CA ALA A 140 1.38 -6.56 -9.31
C ALA A 140 2.12 -5.47 -10.12
N ASP A 141 2.28 -5.62 -11.44
CA ASP A 141 2.73 -4.56 -12.35
C ASP A 141 1.75 -3.38 -12.31
N ARG A 142 2.15 -2.36 -11.54
CA ARG A 142 1.35 -1.18 -11.21
C ARG A 142 1.40 -0.10 -12.26
N ASN A 143 2.43 -0.09 -13.11
CA ASN A 143 2.64 0.93 -14.13
C ASN A 143 2.40 0.42 -15.56
N LEU A 144 2.10 -0.87 -15.72
CA LEU A 144 1.84 -1.56 -16.99
C LEU A 144 3.08 -1.65 -17.89
N ASN A 145 4.28 -1.73 -17.30
CA ASN A 145 5.53 -1.90 -18.03
C ASN A 145 5.91 -3.36 -18.27
N ARG A 146 5.10 -4.31 -17.75
CA ARG A 146 5.24 -5.77 -17.83
C ARG A 146 6.28 -6.36 -16.87
N TRP A 147 6.72 -5.64 -15.85
CA TRP A 147 7.62 -6.17 -14.84
C TRP A 147 6.93 -6.13 -13.47
N ASP A 148 6.84 -7.29 -12.84
CA ASP A 148 6.44 -7.41 -11.45
C ASP A 148 7.64 -7.23 -10.50
N SER A 149 7.42 -6.76 -9.28
CA SER A 149 8.49 -6.52 -8.30
C SER A 149 9.33 -7.77 -8.01
N GLY A 150 8.71 -8.94 -7.92
CA GLY A 150 9.40 -10.22 -7.78
C GLY A 150 10.31 -10.56 -8.97
N GLU A 151 9.91 -10.22 -10.20
CA GLU A 151 10.73 -10.38 -11.41
C GLU A 151 11.90 -9.41 -11.44
N ILE A 152 11.65 -8.16 -11.04
CA ILE A 152 12.66 -7.11 -10.93
C ILE A 152 13.76 -7.55 -9.96
N PHE A 153 13.38 -8.09 -8.80
CA PHE A 153 14.35 -8.61 -7.85
C PHE A 153 15.05 -9.86 -8.36
N ASN A 154 14.31 -10.83 -8.91
CA ASN A 154 14.90 -12.05 -9.47
C ASN A 154 15.93 -11.73 -10.57
N GLY A 155 15.75 -10.61 -11.27
CA GLY A 155 16.61 -10.16 -12.36
C GLY A 155 16.16 -10.66 -13.73
N TRP A 156 14.93 -11.18 -13.85
CA TRP A 156 14.41 -11.70 -15.11
C TRP A 156 12.87 -11.73 -15.15
N ARG A 157 12.35 -11.63 -16.38
CA ARG A 157 10.90 -11.62 -16.64
C ARG A 157 10.35 -12.98 -17.11
N ARG A 158 9.30 -13.45 -16.45
CA ARG A 158 8.56 -14.68 -16.73
C ARG A 158 8.09 -14.71 -18.18
N GLY A 159 8.38 -15.82 -18.87
CA GLY A 159 8.00 -15.99 -20.27
C GLY A 159 8.74 -15.09 -21.27
N ALA A 160 9.75 -14.35 -20.83
CA ALA A 160 10.54 -13.42 -21.63
C ALA A 160 12.06 -13.58 -21.42
N TRP A 161 12.53 -14.75 -21.00
CA TRP A 161 13.95 -15.03 -20.72
C TRP A 161 14.92 -14.64 -21.85
N GLU A 162 14.59 -14.95 -23.10
CA GLU A 162 15.47 -14.65 -24.25
C GLU A 162 15.49 -13.17 -24.67
N ASP A 163 14.44 -12.42 -24.34
CA ASP A 163 14.30 -11.00 -24.68
C ASP A 163 13.50 -10.29 -23.58
N PRO A 164 14.16 -9.58 -22.64
CA PRO A 164 13.46 -8.85 -21.58
C PRO A 164 12.47 -7.82 -22.16
N PHE A 165 12.68 -7.38 -23.40
CA PHE A 165 11.86 -6.40 -24.10
C PHE A 165 10.74 -6.98 -24.97
N LYS A 166 10.49 -8.28 -24.87
CA LYS A 166 9.43 -8.95 -25.64
C LYS A 166 8.09 -8.23 -25.46
N GLY A 167 7.46 -7.82 -26.56
CA GLY A 167 6.18 -7.12 -26.54
C GLY A 167 6.24 -5.61 -26.27
N MET A 168 7.43 -5.02 -26.12
CA MET A 168 7.63 -3.58 -25.91
C MET A 168 7.87 -2.81 -27.21
N ASN A 169 7.44 -1.56 -27.26
CA ASN A 169 7.69 -0.60 -28.33
C ASN A 169 9.08 0.06 -28.18
N THR A 170 9.49 0.86 -29.18
CA THR A 170 10.82 1.50 -29.21
C THR A 170 11.10 2.42 -28.03
N ALA A 171 10.10 3.17 -27.55
CA ALA A 171 10.28 4.10 -26.44
C ALA A 171 10.39 3.36 -25.10
N GLU A 172 9.57 2.33 -24.89
CA GLU A 172 9.67 1.42 -23.73
C GLU A 172 11.06 0.76 -23.67
N LYS A 173 11.57 0.26 -24.80
CA LYS A 173 12.92 -0.32 -24.89
C LYS A 173 14.02 0.66 -24.52
N LYS A 174 13.85 1.92 -24.89
CA LYS A 174 14.81 2.96 -24.56
C LYS A 174 14.79 3.31 -23.08
N ALA A 175 13.61 3.29 -22.46
CA ALA A 175 13.45 3.55 -21.03
C ALA A 175 14.05 2.43 -20.16
N LEU A 176 14.23 1.23 -20.70
CA LEU A 176 14.84 0.08 -20.04
C LEU A 176 16.24 -0.26 -20.60
N GLU A 177 16.94 0.73 -21.16
CA GLU A 177 18.30 0.50 -21.66
C GLU A 177 19.22 0.06 -20.50
N GLY A 178 20.00 -1.01 -20.70
CA GLY A 178 20.86 -1.58 -19.65
C GLY A 178 20.24 -2.72 -18.84
N VAL A 179 18.93 -2.97 -18.98
CA VAL A 179 18.25 -4.12 -18.37
C VAL A 179 18.57 -5.41 -19.12
N THR A 180 18.92 -6.45 -18.37
CA THR A 180 19.23 -7.79 -18.90
C THR A 180 18.62 -8.88 -18.03
N ASN A 181 18.16 -9.97 -18.62
CA ASN A 181 17.74 -11.14 -17.85
C ASN A 181 18.95 -11.88 -17.27
N SER A 182 18.84 -12.27 -16.00
CA SER A 182 19.80 -13.10 -15.27
C SER A 182 19.11 -13.75 -14.07
N GLU A 183 19.74 -14.74 -13.44
CA GLU A 183 19.26 -15.31 -12.18
C GLU A 183 19.84 -14.55 -10.96
N TRP A 184 19.98 -13.21 -11.09
CA TRP A 184 20.79 -12.37 -10.19
C TRP A 184 20.48 -12.56 -8.71
N LEU A 185 19.20 -12.64 -8.31
CA LEU A 185 18.85 -12.84 -6.90
C LEU A 185 19.28 -14.22 -6.39
N SER A 186 19.02 -15.25 -7.18
CA SER A 186 19.34 -16.64 -6.83
C SER A 186 20.85 -16.83 -6.73
N ASP A 187 21.59 -16.32 -7.73
CA ASP A 187 23.05 -16.45 -7.80
C ASP A 187 23.79 -15.75 -6.66
N ASN A 188 23.26 -14.61 -6.18
CA ASN A 188 23.97 -13.78 -5.20
C ASN A 188 23.40 -13.86 -3.79
N PHE A 189 22.10 -14.15 -3.64
CA PHE A 189 21.40 -14.16 -2.35
C PHE A 189 20.81 -15.54 -2.03
N GLY A 190 20.88 -16.54 -2.91
CA GLY A 190 20.40 -17.90 -2.63
C GLY A 190 18.88 -17.99 -2.49
N ILE A 191 18.15 -17.02 -3.05
CA ILE A 191 16.68 -16.91 -2.97
C ILE A 191 16.11 -16.48 -4.33
N GLN A 192 14.89 -16.91 -4.60
CA GLN A 192 14.06 -16.46 -5.71
C GLN A 192 12.66 -16.09 -5.19
N PHE A 193 12.10 -14.95 -5.61
CA PHE A 193 10.66 -14.68 -5.43
C PHE A 193 9.85 -15.56 -6.37
N ARG A 194 8.81 -16.20 -5.85
CA ARG A 194 7.91 -17.02 -6.67
C ARG A 194 6.83 -16.17 -7.32
N TYR A 195 6.10 -16.78 -8.26
CA TYR A 195 5.03 -16.14 -9.00
C TYR A 195 3.63 -16.43 -8.47
N ASN A 196 3.55 -17.03 -7.27
CA ASN A 196 2.28 -17.38 -6.66
C ASN A 196 1.58 -16.13 -6.12
N GLY A 197 0.30 -16.27 -5.79
CA GLY A 197 -0.53 -15.19 -5.29
C GLY A 197 -1.45 -15.77 -4.22
N ILE A 198 -1.02 -15.67 -2.98
CA ILE A 198 -1.68 -16.24 -1.81
C ILE A 198 -2.66 -15.20 -1.27
N ASN A 199 -3.96 -15.49 -1.37
CA ASN A 199 -5.01 -14.62 -0.85
C ASN A 199 -4.94 -14.47 0.67
N ASN A 200 -5.71 -13.50 1.18
CA ASN A 200 -5.90 -13.20 2.60
C ASN A 200 -5.78 -14.43 3.51
N THR A 201 -4.65 -14.51 4.21
CA THR A 201 -4.31 -15.60 5.14
C THR A 201 -3.38 -15.06 6.22
N VAL A 202 -2.88 -15.96 7.08
CA VAL A 202 -1.93 -15.62 8.13
C VAL A 202 -0.81 -16.65 8.11
N ALA A 203 0.43 -16.19 7.93
CA ALA A 203 1.59 -17.03 8.17
C ALA A 203 1.75 -17.25 9.68
N ASN A 204 1.85 -18.50 10.10
CA ASN A 204 1.84 -18.89 11.51
C ASN A 204 2.84 -20.01 11.83
N HIS A 205 3.65 -20.39 10.86
CA HIS A 205 4.76 -21.31 11.04
C HIS A 205 6.03 -20.47 11.17
N ILE A 206 6.30 -20.01 12.39
CA ILE A 206 7.41 -19.12 12.72
C ILE A 206 8.62 -19.96 13.16
N VAL A 207 9.77 -19.74 12.53
CA VAL A 207 11.02 -20.42 12.92
C VAL A 207 11.49 -19.87 14.26
N ALA A 208 12.06 -20.73 15.12
CA ALA A 208 12.44 -20.35 16.47
C ALA A 208 13.48 -19.19 16.48
N PRO A 209 13.40 -18.23 17.41
CA PRO A 209 14.33 -17.10 17.51
C PRO A 209 15.81 -17.51 17.58
N SER A 210 16.11 -18.65 18.22
CA SER A 210 17.47 -19.19 18.29
C SER A 210 18.08 -19.56 16.93
N ASP A 211 17.23 -19.84 15.95
CA ASP A 211 17.59 -20.33 14.62
C ASP A 211 17.47 -19.20 13.57
N THR A 212 16.99 -18.02 13.99
CA THR A 212 16.77 -16.81 13.17
C THR A 212 17.49 -15.59 13.72
N PHE A 213 18.52 -15.78 14.55
CA PHE A 213 19.31 -14.68 15.12
C PHE A 213 18.49 -13.68 15.96
N GLY A 214 17.37 -14.14 16.53
CA GLY A 214 16.45 -13.31 17.31
C GLY A 214 15.41 -12.58 16.48
N ILE A 215 15.42 -12.69 15.13
CA ILE A 215 14.52 -11.94 14.26
C ILE A 215 13.04 -12.26 14.56
N THR A 216 12.74 -13.51 14.89
CA THR A 216 11.37 -13.97 15.16
C THR A 216 10.97 -13.87 16.63
N GLU A 217 11.76 -13.19 17.48
CA GLU A 217 11.41 -12.97 18.89
C GLU A 217 10.11 -12.15 18.99
N GLY A 218 9.10 -12.70 19.68
CA GLY A 218 7.81 -12.05 19.83
C GLY A 218 6.84 -12.18 18.64
N VAL A 219 7.21 -12.91 17.60
CA VAL A 219 6.38 -13.11 16.40
C VAL A 219 5.64 -14.46 16.50
N GLU A 220 4.32 -14.44 16.41
CA GLU A 220 3.48 -15.64 16.30
C GLU A 220 2.75 -15.69 14.94
N LYS A 221 2.40 -14.54 14.39
CA LYS A 221 1.58 -14.42 13.18
C LYS A 221 2.00 -13.23 12.33
N VAL A 222 1.92 -13.41 11.02
CA VAL A 222 2.17 -12.34 10.04
C VAL A 222 1.03 -12.30 9.04
N ALA A 223 0.48 -11.11 8.76
CA ALA A 223 -0.60 -10.94 7.80
C ALA A 223 -0.10 -11.14 6.36
N ILE A 224 -1.02 -11.56 5.49
CA ILE A 224 -0.78 -11.72 4.05
C ILE A 224 -2.03 -11.27 3.32
N HIS A 225 -1.88 -10.33 2.40
CA HIS A 225 -2.93 -9.71 1.61
C HIS A 225 -2.58 -9.77 0.13
N ALA A 226 -2.76 -10.97 -0.43
CA ALA A 226 -2.41 -11.29 -1.80
C ALA A 226 -0.92 -11.51 -2.07
N GLY A 227 -0.04 -11.71 -1.09
CA GLY A 227 1.40 -11.90 -1.31
C GLY A 227 1.88 -13.13 -2.09
N ALA A 228 3.14 -13.08 -2.53
CA ALA A 228 3.94 -14.21 -2.99
C ALA A 228 4.70 -14.89 -1.84
N THR A 229 5.24 -16.09 -2.11
CA THR A 229 6.29 -16.72 -1.29
C THR A 229 7.64 -16.69 -2.02
N LEU A 230 8.67 -17.15 -1.33
CA LEU A 230 10.04 -17.22 -1.78
C LEU A 230 10.44 -18.69 -1.98
N ALA A 231 11.50 -18.95 -2.74
CA ALA A 231 12.16 -20.24 -2.85
C ALA A 231 13.60 -20.10 -2.36
N ILE A 232 14.04 -21.01 -1.48
CA ILE A 232 15.44 -21.13 -1.08
C ILE A 232 16.18 -21.90 -2.18
N THR A 233 17.18 -21.27 -2.80
CA THR A 233 18.00 -21.87 -3.86
C THR A 233 19.40 -22.25 -3.38
N ASP A 234 19.94 -21.54 -2.38
CA ASP A 234 21.17 -21.92 -1.67
C ASP A 234 21.01 -21.81 -0.14
N PRO A 235 20.72 -22.92 0.56
CA PRO A 235 20.53 -22.91 2.01
C PRO A 235 21.81 -22.67 2.81
N THR A 236 22.99 -22.62 2.17
CA THR A 236 24.23 -22.30 2.87
C THR A 236 24.31 -20.81 3.22
N ILE A 237 23.64 -19.96 2.44
CA ILE A 237 23.59 -18.51 2.62
C ILE A 237 22.19 -17.98 2.86
N ALA A 238 21.13 -18.71 2.51
CA ALA A 238 19.74 -18.29 2.66
C ALA A 238 18.96 -19.16 3.65
N LYS A 239 17.93 -18.57 4.28
CA LYS A 239 17.06 -19.24 5.25
C LYS A 239 15.67 -18.60 5.28
N GLY A 240 14.63 -19.42 5.26
CA GLY A 240 13.28 -19.01 5.55
C GLY A 240 13.04 -18.87 7.06
N ILE A 241 12.28 -17.85 7.44
CA ILE A 241 12.03 -17.52 8.86
C ILE A 241 10.55 -17.45 9.22
N VAL A 242 9.68 -17.23 8.24
CA VAL A 242 8.23 -17.22 8.39
C VAL A 242 7.62 -18.03 7.25
N TYR A 243 6.75 -18.98 7.57
CA TYR A 243 6.08 -19.84 6.59
C TYR A 243 4.56 -19.82 6.77
N LEU A 244 3.89 -20.13 5.66
CA LEU A 244 2.45 -20.36 5.61
C LEU A 244 2.05 -21.64 6.38
N PRO A 245 0.79 -21.73 6.85
CA PRO A 245 0.26 -22.99 7.35
C PRO A 245 0.25 -24.06 6.25
N THR A 246 0.27 -25.34 6.63
CA THR A 246 0.11 -26.45 5.68
C THR A 246 -1.37 -26.69 5.32
N GLY A 247 -1.62 -27.31 4.17
CA GLY A 247 -2.96 -27.69 3.73
C GLY A 247 -3.72 -26.57 3.01
N LEU A 248 -3.01 -25.55 2.51
CA LEU A 248 -3.59 -24.56 1.62
C LEU A 248 -4.02 -25.22 0.30
N THR A 249 -5.11 -24.73 -0.30
CA THR A 249 -5.54 -25.17 -1.63
C THR A 249 -5.79 -23.97 -2.53
N SER A 250 -5.59 -24.15 -3.84
CA SER A 250 -5.86 -23.10 -4.81
C SER A 250 -7.29 -22.56 -4.72
N GLU A 251 -8.29 -23.42 -4.49
CA GLU A 251 -9.69 -23.00 -4.44
C GLU A 251 -10.01 -22.10 -3.25
N ALA A 252 -9.32 -22.29 -2.12
CA ALA A 252 -9.59 -21.55 -0.88
C ALA A 252 -8.63 -20.38 -0.68
N ASN A 253 -7.40 -20.49 -1.20
CA ASN A 253 -6.30 -19.62 -0.82
C ASN A 253 -5.61 -18.95 -2.01
N SER A 254 -5.97 -19.25 -3.26
CA SER A 254 -5.50 -18.44 -4.40
C SER A 254 -6.12 -17.06 -4.36
N TRP A 255 -5.31 -16.03 -4.57
CA TRP A 255 -5.79 -14.69 -4.84
C TRP A 255 -6.63 -14.72 -6.12
N GLY A 256 -7.79 -14.04 -6.12
CA GLY A 256 -8.78 -14.19 -7.19
C GLY A 256 -8.25 -13.83 -8.60
N PRO A 257 -7.47 -12.75 -8.72
CA PRO A 257 -6.76 -12.39 -9.95
C PRO A 257 -5.44 -13.13 -10.22
N ALA A 258 -5.03 -14.11 -9.40
CA ALA A 258 -3.85 -14.91 -9.70
C ALA A 258 -3.97 -15.55 -11.10
N VAL A 259 -2.86 -15.53 -11.83
CA VAL A 259 -2.84 -15.90 -13.26
C VAL A 259 -2.60 -17.40 -13.49
N ASP A 260 -2.28 -18.13 -12.43
CA ASP A 260 -2.06 -19.58 -12.41
C ASP A 260 -2.73 -20.21 -11.17
N GLN A 261 -2.20 -21.32 -10.64
CA GLN A 261 -2.83 -22.00 -9.49
C GLN A 261 -2.77 -21.23 -8.17
N GLY A 262 -1.96 -20.16 -8.06
CA GLY A 262 -1.86 -19.26 -6.89
C GLY A 262 -1.30 -19.86 -5.60
N VAL A 263 -1.42 -21.17 -5.38
CA VAL A 263 -0.82 -21.97 -4.31
C VAL A 263 -0.10 -23.14 -4.98
N TYR A 264 1.20 -23.31 -4.75
CA TYR A 264 2.03 -24.21 -5.57
C TYR A 264 2.23 -25.59 -4.94
N PHE A 265 2.45 -25.64 -3.63
CA PHE A 265 2.81 -26.84 -2.88
C PHE A 265 1.92 -27.07 -1.64
N GLY A 266 0.90 -26.24 -1.45
CA GLY A 266 -0.12 -26.42 -0.41
C GLY A 266 0.28 -25.82 0.94
N GLY A 267 1.12 -24.79 0.93
CA GLY A 267 1.62 -24.11 2.13
C GLY A 267 2.77 -24.84 2.83
N GLY A 268 3.14 -24.37 4.03
CA GLY A 268 4.27 -24.92 4.78
C GLY A 268 5.64 -24.67 4.13
N ILE A 269 6.59 -25.55 4.43
CA ILE A 269 7.99 -25.41 3.98
C ILE A 269 8.11 -25.58 2.45
N ASP A 270 7.35 -26.49 1.85
CA ASP A 270 7.44 -26.76 0.40
C ASP A 270 6.90 -25.61 -0.46
N GLU A 271 5.90 -24.87 0.03
CA GLU A 271 5.44 -23.61 -0.60
C GLU A 271 6.53 -22.54 -0.57
N GLY A 272 7.49 -22.69 0.35
CA GLY A 272 8.58 -21.78 0.59
C GLY A 272 8.22 -20.69 1.62
N PRO A 273 9.24 -19.98 2.11
CA PRO A 273 9.02 -18.95 3.12
C PRO A 273 8.20 -17.79 2.59
N PHE A 274 7.38 -17.20 3.46
CA PHE A 274 6.78 -15.90 3.24
C PHE A 274 7.79 -14.77 3.50
N ALA A 275 8.67 -14.96 4.50
CA ALA A 275 9.79 -14.09 4.76
C ALA A 275 11.07 -14.89 5.00
N ALA A 276 12.19 -14.36 4.50
CA ALA A 276 13.48 -15.03 4.49
C ALA A 276 14.64 -14.06 4.71
N ILE A 277 15.83 -14.60 4.95
CA ILE A 277 17.07 -13.87 5.13
C ILE A 277 18.19 -14.51 4.32
N SER A 278 19.21 -13.72 3.99
CA SER A 278 20.41 -14.19 3.29
C SER A 278 21.69 -13.51 3.78
N LYS A 279 22.82 -14.17 3.60
CA LYS A 279 24.17 -13.63 3.76
C LYS A 279 24.86 -13.44 2.42
N VAL A 280 25.50 -12.28 2.28
CA VAL A 280 26.33 -11.96 1.12
C VAL A 280 27.63 -11.38 1.60
N GLU A 281 28.68 -12.20 1.60
CA GLU A 281 29.99 -11.85 2.15
C GLU A 281 29.87 -11.21 3.56
N ASN A 282 30.19 -9.93 3.72
CA ASN A 282 30.13 -9.25 5.00
C ASN A 282 28.72 -8.74 5.34
N GLY A 283 27.91 -8.41 4.34
CA GLY A 283 26.54 -7.93 4.54
C GLY A 283 25.49 -9.02 4.43
N LYS A 284 24.25 -8.61 4.25
CA LYS A 284 23.08 -9.48 4.38
C LYS A 284 21.85 -8.88 3.72
N ALA A 285 20.86 -9.72 3.52
CA ALA A 285 19.56 -9.29 3.01
C ALA A 285 18.40 -9.94 3.77
N ALA A 286 17.25 -9.26 3.75
CA ALA A 286 15.96 -9.79 4.17
C ALA A 286 14.97 -9.66 3.01
N PHE A 287 13.92 -10.49 3.06
CA PHE A 287 12.94 -10.62 1.99
C PHE A 287 11.56 -10.83 2.57
N ILE A 288 10.54 -10.17 2.01
CA ILE A 288 9.13 -10.45 2.26
C ILE A 288 8.37 -10.40 0.94
N GLY A 289 7.50 -11.39 0.72
CA GLY A 289 6.77 -11.56 -0.54
C GLY A 289 5.49 -10.74 -0.68
N ASP A 290 5.22 -9.83 0.25
CA ASP A 290 4.02 -8.98 0.28
C ASP A 290 4.41 -7.64 0.89
N SER A 291 4.02 -6.55 0.24
CA SER A 291 4.23 -5.19 0.71
C SER A 291 3.19 -4.78 1.73
N SER A 292 2.00 -5.38 1.71
CA SER A 292 0.86 -5.02 2.56
C SER A 292 1.18 -5.05 4.06
N PRO A 293 1.96 -6.01 4.62
CA PRO A 293 2.39 -5.98 6.03
C PRO A 293 3.23 -4.78 6.42
N VAL A 294 3.78 -4.05 5.45
CA VAL A 294 4.61 -2.85 5.67
C VAL A 294 3.79 -1.58 5.44
N GLU A 295 2.71 -1.67 4.65
CA GLU A 295 1.86 -0.54 4.32
C GLU A 295 1.08 0.00 5.53
N ASP A 296 0.75 1.29 5.46
CA ASP A 296 -0.23 1.98 6.28
C ASP A 296 -1.29 2.67 5.41
N ALA A 297 -2.34 3.21 6.03
CA ALA A 297 -3.45 3.86 5.35
C ALA A 297 -3.22 5.35 4.98
N THR A 298 -1.97 5.77 4.73
CA THR A 298 -1.60 7.16 4.43
C THR A 298 -1.06 7.47 3.02
N PRO A 299 -1.55 6.86 1.92
CA PRO A 299 -1.07 7.20 0.58
C PRO A 299 -1.10 8.71 0.31
N LYS A 300 0.01 9.23 -0.22
CA LYS A 300 0.25 10.66 -0.38
C LYS A 300 -0.13 11.18 -1.76
N TYR A 301 0.16 10.40 -2.80
CA TYR A 301 0.05 10.80 -4.20
C TYR A 301 -1.19 10.22 -4.88
N ARG A 302 -1.56 10.82 -6.02
CA ARG A 302 -2.56 10.27 -6.93
C ARG A 302 -1.96 9.23 -7.85
N ASN A 303 -2.81 8.33 -8.34
CA ASN A 303 -2.43 7.37 -9.37
C ASN A 303 -1.94 8.10 -10.64
N GLU A 304 -0.80 7.67 -11.17
CA GLU A 304 -0.08 8.28 -12.28
C GLU A 304 -0.85 8.21 -13.60
N GLU A 305 -1.65 7.17 -13.81
CA GLU A 305 -2.39 6.95 -15.04
C GLU A 305 -3.69 7.77 -15.10
N HIS A 306 -4.44 7.80 -13.99
CA HIS A 306 -5.82 8.32 -14.00
C HIS A 306 -6.13 9.34 -12.90
N GLY A 307 -5.18 9.70 -12.04
CA GLY A 307 -5.33 10.74 -11.01
C GLY A 307 -6.24 10.36 -9.84
N GLY A 308 -6.57 9.07 -9.70
CA GLY A 308 -7.44 8.59 -8.62
C GLY A 308 -6.73 8.58 -7.27
N THR A 309 -7.50 8.65 -6.19
CA THR A 309 -6.98 8.43 -4.82
C THR A 309 -6.43 7.01 -4.70
N LYS A 310 -5.22 6.89 -4.18
CA LYS A 310 -4.61 5.62 -3.80
C LYS A 310 -5.17 5.09 -2.49
N ARG A 311 -5.13 3.79 -2.30
CA ARG A 311 -5.65 3.10 -1.11
C ARG A 311 -4.81 1.88 -0.84
N THR A 312 -4.50 1.69 0.42
CA THR A 312 -3.56 0.68 0.92
C THR A 312 -4.15 -0.03 2.12
N TYR A 313 -3.42 -1.04 2.57
CA TYR A 313 -3.73 -1.74 3.81
C TYR A 313 -3.06 -1.05 4.99
N ASP A 314 -3.72 -1.06 6.15
CA ASP A 314 -3.14 -0.62 7.41
C ASP A 314 -2.41 -1.80 8.06
N GLY A 315 -1.51 -2.41 7.28
CA GLY A 315 -0.96 -3.74 7.55
C GLY A 315 0.18 -3.75 8.55
N PHE A 316 0.94 -2.66 8.66
CA PHE A 316 2.01 -2.55 9.65
C PHE A 316 1.55 -2.85 11.08
N LEU A 317 0.30 -2.49 11.40
CA LEU A 317 -0.31 -2.69 12.71
C LEU A 317 -1.06 -4.02 12.84
N GLU A 318 -1.08 -4.85 11.81
CA GLU A 318 -1.70 -6.17 11.84
C GLU A 318 -0.78 -7.20 12.52
N HIS A 319 -1.43 -8.12 13.22
CA HIS A 319 -0.77 -9.24 13.91
C HIS A 319 0.54 -8.84 14.63
N ASP A 320 1.66 -9.43 14.22
CA ASP A 320 3.00 -9.15 14.75
C ASP A 320 3.91 -8.55 13.65
N ASP A 321 3.32 -7.94 12.62
CA ASP A 321 3.99 -7.49 11.39
C ASP A 321 5.07 -6.45 11.72
N ALA A 322 4.72 -5.39 12.44
CA ALA A 322 5.68 -4.41 12.95
C ALA A 322 6.83 -5.05 13.75
N THR A 323 6.55 -6.07 14.57
CA THR A 323 7.58 -6.73 15.39
C THR A 323 8.58 -7.46 14.50
N LEU A 324 8.10 -8.21 13.50
CA LEU A 324 8.97 -8.90 12.55
C LEU A 324 9.83 -7.90 11.76
N LEU A 325 9.21 -6.85 11.21
CA LEU A 325 9.88 -5.86 10.36
C LEU A 325 10.96 -5.11 11.13
N ILE A 326 10.69 -4.67 12.35
CA ILE A 326 11.68 -3.98 13.18
C ILE A 326 12.82 -4.92 13.58
N ASN A 327 12.52 -6.17 13.95
CA ASN A 327 13.57 -7.13 14.26
C ASN A 327 14.45 -7.46 13.04
N MET A 328 13.87 -7.56 11.84
CA MET A 328 14.64 -7.73 10.60
C MET A 328 15.57 -6.54 10.37
N MET A 329 15.07 -5.32 10.52
CA MET A 329 15.87 -4.10 10.32
C MET A 329 17.01 -3.97 11.33
N ASN A 330 16.73 -4.30 12.60
CA ASN A 330 17.75 -4.37 13.65
C ASN A 330 18.81 -5.44 13.36
N TRP A 331 18.41 -6.60 12.84
CA TRP A 331 19.37 -7.58 12.37
C TRP A 331 20.16 -7.06 11.17
N LEU A 332 19.53 -6.49 10.14
CA LEU A 332 20.20 -5.98 8.93
C LEU A 332 21.26 -4.90 9.24
N ALA A 333 21.02 -4.03 10.21
CA ALA A 333 21.92 -2.93 10.58
C ALA A 333 23.15 -3.35 11.40
N GLU A 334 23.14 -4.56 11.97
CA GLU A 334 24.24 -5.07 12.81
C GLU A 334 25.31 -5.77 11.96
N GLU A 335 26.57 -5.36 12.07
CA GLU A 335 27.66 -6.04 11.36
C GLU A 335 27.97 -7.41 11.96
N GLU A 336 28.17 -8.41 11.11
CA GLU A 336 28.47 -9.78 11.54
C GLU A 336 29.74 -10.31 10.88
N CYS A 337 30.49 -11.14 11.62
CA CYS A 337 31.76 -11.66 11.13
C CYS A 337 31.66 -13.00 10.36
N TYR A 338 30.48 -13.61 10.31
CA TYR A 338 30.25 -14.81 9.53
C TYR A 338 29.79 -14.44 8.13
N LYS A 339 30.08 -15.30 7.16
CA LYS A 339 29.79 -15.08 5.74
C LYS A 339 28.71 -15.99 5.18
N THR A 340 28.43 -17.09 5.88
CA THR A 340 27.41 -18.05 5.49
C THR A 340 26.72 -18.58 6.75
N PHE A 341 25.47 -19.00 6.63
CA PHE A 341 24.75 -19.61 7.75
C PHE A 341 25.36 -20.96 8.16
N ALA A 342 26.03 -21.66 7.25
CA ALA A 342 26.79 -22.88 7.55
C ALA A 342 27.93 -22.69 8.57
N GLN A 343 28.41 -21.45 8.77
CA GLN A 343 29.40 -21.13 9.82
C GLN A 343 28.77 -20.96 11.20
N LYS A 344 27.44 -20.93 11.28
CA LYS A 344 26.67 -20.79 12.52
C LYS A 344 26.09 -22.14 12.92
N ASN A 345 25.89 -22.31 14.22
CA ASN A 345 25.30 -23.53 14.77
C ASN A 345 23.77 -23.45 14.76
N ILE A 346 23.19 -23.20 13.59
CA ILE A 346 21.74 -23.19 13.35
C ILE A 346 21.37 -24.25 12.30
N PRO A 347 20.14 -24.77 12.30
CA PRO A 347 19.66 -25.64 11.23
C PRO A 347 19.61 -24.88 9.89
N LEU A 348 20.21 -25.46 8.86
CA LEU A 348 20.06 -25.00 7.47
C LEU A 348 18.75 -25.55 6.90
N ASP A 349 18.17 -24.80 5.98
CA ASP A 349 16.99 -25.24 5.24
C ASP A 349 17.39 -26.23 4.13
N ASP A 350 16.40 -26.82 3.48
CA ASP A 350 16.58 -27.52 2.22
C ASP A 350 16.29 -26.57 1.05
N VAL A 351 16.84 -26.90 -0.12
CA VAL A 351 16.46 -26.22 -1.37
C VAL A 351 14.96 -26.44 -1.59
N SER A 352 14.23 -25.35 -1.83
CA SER A 352 12.79 -25.42 -2.05
C SER A 352 12.46 -26.15 -3.36
N PRO A 353 11.36 -26.92 -3.42
CA PRO A 353 10.90 -27.48 -4.68
C PRO A 353 10.47 -26.35 -5.63
N LEU A 354 10.81 -26.48 -6.91
CA LEU A 354 10.41 -25.56 -7.97
C LEU A 354 9.55 -26.27 -9.01
N LEU A 355 8.58 -25.55 -9.53
CA LEU A 355 7.82 -25.91 -10.72
C LEU A 355 8.63 -25.55 -11.96
N ASP A 356 8.40 -26.27 -13.07
CA ASP A 356 9.06 -25.98 -14.35
C ASP A 356 8.87 -24.51 -14.79
N MET A 357 7.72 -23.91 -14.50
CA MET A 357 7.43 -22.51 -14.86
C MET A 357 8.21 -21.47 -14.04
N GLU A 358 8.83 -21.88 -12.93
CA GLU A 358 9.68 -21.03 -12.09
C GLU A 358 11.14 -21.05 -12.58
N LEU A 359 11.49 -21.91 -13.54
CA LEU A 359 12.81 -21.95 -14.16
C LEU A 359 12.85 -20.97 -15.35
N PRO A 360 13.84 -20.07 -15.45
CA PRO A 360 13.81 -18.97 -16.42
C PRO A 360 13.61 -19.41 -17.87
N GLU A 361 14.42 -20.37 -18.33
CA GLU A 361 14.38 -20.91 -19.70
C GLU A 361 13.08 -21.64 -20.04
N GLN A 362 12.34 -22.11 -19.03
CA GLN A 362 11.12 -22.90 -19.19
C GLN A 362 9.86 -22.11 -18.85
N SER A 363 10.02 -20.94 -18.25
CA SER A 363 8.93 -20.05 -17.89
C SER A 363 8.13 -19.65 -19.13
N THR A 364 6.83 -19.51 -18.92
CA THR A 364 5.89 -19.04 -19.93
C THR A 364 5.01 -17.99 -19.32
N GLU A 365 4.67 -17.00 -20.13
CA GLU A 365 3.74 -15.94 -19.75
C GLU A 365 2.29 -16.49 -19.82
N PRO A 366 1.58 -16.62 -18.68
CA PRO A 366 0.26 -17.24 -18.64
C PRO A 366 -0.85 -16.34 -19.20
N GLN A 367 -0.67 -15.02 -19.19
CA GLN A 367 -1.63 -14.05 -19.72
C GLN A 367 -1.01 -13.20 -20.83
N THR A 368 -1.68 -12.14 -21.27
CA THR A 368 -1.10 -11.22 -22.25
C THR A 368 -0.59 -10.01 -21.50
N GLU A 369 0.64 -9.59 -21.77
CA GLU A 369 1.25 -8.44 -21.13
C GLU A 369 1.25 -7.19 -22.05
N PRO A 370 1.01 -5.98 -21.52
CA PRO A 370 0.55 -5.74 -20.15
C PRO A 370 -0.85 -6.33 -19.95
N TRP A 371 -1.17 -6.75 -18.73
CA TRP A 371 -2.40 -7.48 -18.37
C TRP A 371 -3.69 -6.70 -18.73
N ARG A 372 -3.57 -5.39 -18.91
CA ARG A 372 -4.51 -4.57 -19.68
C ARG A 372 -3.78 -3.48 -20.45
N SER A 373 -4.45 -2.91 -21.44
CA SER A 373 -3.94 -1.69 -22.08
C SER A 373 -3.92 -0.51 -21.10
N PRO A 374 -2.85 0.30 -21.10
CA PRO A 374 -2.84 1.59 -20.42
C PRO A 374 -3.91 2.53 -20.96
N ASP A 375 -4.39 3.44 -20.11
CA ASP A 375 -5.33 4.49 -20.49
C ASP A 375 -4.73 5.40 -21.57
N ALA A 376 -5.62 5.96 -22.40
CA ALA A 376 -5.20 6.75 -23.54
C ALA A 376 -4.42 8.00 -23.10
N GLY A 377 -3.13 8.04 -23.46
CA GLY A 377 -2.24 9.17 -23.19
C GLY A 377 -1.24 8.92 -22.07
N TYR A 378 -1.46 7.91 -21.23
CA TYR A 378 -0.52 7.54 -20.17
C TYR A 378 0.66 6.73 -20.73
N LEU A 379 1.87 7.14 -20.38
CA LEU A 379 3.13 6.49 -20.71
C LEU A 379 3.96 6.37 -19.42
N TRP A 380 4.12 5.16 -18.88
CA TRP A 380 4.85 4.92 -17.63
C TRP A 380 6.30 5.44 -17.62
N TYR A 381 6.90 5.58 -18.80
CA TYR A 381 8.27 6.07 -19.01
C TYR A 381 8.37 7.57 -19.29
N ASP A 382 7.25 8.31 -19.30
CA ASP A 382 7.21 9.75 -19.59
C ASP A 382 6.32 10.48 -18.59
N ARG A 383 6.95 11.08 -17.57
CA ARG A 383 6.28 11.79 -16.47
C ARG A 383 5.43 13.00 -16.93
N SER A 384 5.68 13.55 -18.12
CA SER A 384 4.82 14.59 -18.71
C SER A 384 3.40 14.10 -19.00
N THR A 385 3.20 12.79 -19.02
CA THR A 385 1.89 12.15 -19.22
C THR A 385 1.15 11.84 -17.92
N PHE A 386 1.80 12.01 -16.77
CA PHE A 386 1.25 11.60 -15.49
C PHE A 386 0.10 12.54 -15.07
N ALA A 387 -0.91 11.96 -14.45
CA ALA A 387 -2.09 12.68 -14.02
C ALA A 387 -1.77 13.68 -12.88
N PRO A 388 -2.48 14.83 -12.79
CA PRO A 388 -2.23 15.81 -11.74
C PRO A 388 -2.31 15.25 -10.31
N GLY A 389 -1.39 15.68 -9.46
CA GLY A 389 -1.25 15.22 -8.08
C GLY A 389 -0.57 13.86 -7.91
N SER A 390 -0.11 13.22 -9.00
CA SER A 390 0.78 12.06 -8.91
C SER A 390 2.24 12.48 -8.77
N TYR A 391 3.08 11.58 -8.27
CA TYR A 391 4.49 11.86 -8.06
C TYR A 391 5.22 12.07 -9.39
N GLY A 392 5.89 13.22 -9.53
CA GLY A 392 6.62 13.61 -10.74
C GLY A 392 5.76 14.21 -11.87
N ALA A 393 4.46 14.44 -11.66
CA ALA A 393 3.62 15.11 -12.66
C ALA A 393 4.05 16.58 -12.89
N GLU A 394 4.06 17.03 -14.15
CA GLU A 394 4.41 18.42 -14.50
C GLU A 394 3.44 19.45 -13.89
N ASP A 395 2.14 19.13 -13.86
CA ASP A 395 1.10 19.88 -13.12
C ASP A 395 0.89 19.19 -11.76
N GLY A 396 1.83 19.42 -10.85
CA GLY A 396 1.81 18.83 -9.50
C GLY A 396 0.70 19.33 -8.58
N GLU A 397 -0.21 20.21 -9.01
CA GLU A 397 -1.35 20.61 -8.15
C GLU A 397 -2.17 19.37 -7.78
N VAL A 398 -2.15 19.01 -6.50
CA VAL A 398 -2.96 17.90 -6.00
C VAL A 398 -4.42 18.30 -6.13
N PRO A 399 -5.25 17.57 -6.90
CA PRO A 399 -6.65 17.86 -7.00
C PRO A 399 -7.28 17.84 -5.60
N VAL A 400 -7.92 18.94 -5.22
CA VAL A 400 -8.69 18.98 -3.97
C VAL A 400 -9.96 18.17 -4.18
N ASP A 401 -10.04 17.00 -3.56
CA ASP A 401 -11.21 16.15 -3.68
C ASP A 401 -12.44 16.79 -3.05
N ALA A 402 -13.58 16.60 -3.70
CA ALA A 402 -14.87 16.93 -3.11
C ALA A 402 -15.07 16.13 -1.81
N SER A 403 -15.30 16.83 -0.70
CA SER A 403 -15.58 16.23 0.60
C SER A 403 -17.08 16.22 0.87
N TYR A 404 -17.58 15.17 1.51
CA TYR A 404 -19.00 14.94 1.74
C TYR A 404 -19.32 14.90 3.23
N ALA A 405 -20.46 15.47 3.61
CA ALA A 405 -21.01 15.36 4.96
C ALA A 405 -22.51 15.05 4.89
N ILE A 406 -22.99 14.20 5.80
CA ILE A 406 -24.41 13.89 5.97
C ILE A 406 -24.87 14.44 7.31
N SER A 407 -25.93 15.24 7.30
CA SER A 407 -26.57 15.76 8.52
C SER A 407 -28.04 15.38 8.57
N LEU A 408 -28.49 14.94 9.75
CA LEU A 408 -29.85 14.50 10.03
C LEU A 408 -30.12 14.62 11.55
N GLU A 409 -31.38 14.61 11.95
CA GLU A 409 -31.75 14.63 13.37
C GLU A 409 -31.75 13.21 13.96
N GLU A 410 -31.11 13.06 15.12
CA GLU A 410 -31.09 11.80 15.88
C GLU A 410 -31.89 11.91 17.19
N PRO A 411 -32.53 10.82 17.65
CA PRO A 411 -32.56 9.50 17.01
C PRO A 411 -33.51 9.42 15.80
N VAL A 412 -33.13 8.66 14.77
CA VAL A 412 -33.86 8.53 13.51
C VAL A 412 -35.15 7.73 13.71
N PRO A 413 -36.32 8.25 13.33
CA PRO A 413 -37.59 7.57 13.56
C PRO A 413 -37.77 6.35 12.62
N VAL A 414 -38.22 5.23 13.18
CA VAL A 414 -38.61 4.05 12.38
C VAL A 414 -40.13 4.02 12.11
N GLY A 415 -40.59 2.98 11.41
CA GLY A 415 -42.03 2.73 11.23
C GLY A 415 -42.64 3.58 10.12
N ASN A 416 -41.91 3.79 9.03
CA ASN A 416 -42.28 4.59 7.86
C ASN A 416 -42.53 6.08 8.14
N LYS A 417 -42.03 6.60 9.27
CA LYS A 417 -42.05 8.03 9.59
C LYS A 417 -41.00 8.77 8.77
N PRO A 418 -41.37 9.79 7.99
CA PRO A 418 -40.41 10.61 7.24
C PRO A 418 -39.50 11.42 8.16
N PHE A 419 -38.25 11.62 7.75
CA PHE A 419 -37.27 12.52 8.34
C PHE A 419 -36.39 13.11 7.23
N ASP A 420 -35.79 14.27 7.48
CA ASP A 420 -34.97 14.96 6.49
C ASP A 420 -33.49 14.57 6.64
N VAL A 421 -32.83 14.42 5.51
CA VAL A 421 -31.39 14.20 5.41
C VAL A 421 -30.80 15.25 4.49
N THR A 422 -29.73 15.88 4.93
CA THR A 422 -28.97 16.85 4.13
C THR A 422 -27.60 16.28 3.81
N VAL A 423 -27.29 16.21 2.51
CA VAL A 423 -25.94 15.93 1.99
C VAL A 423 -25.31 17.26 1.63
N GLN A 424 -24.16 17.55 2.22
CA GLN A 424 -23.32 18.69 1.89
C GLN A 424 -22.09 18.21 1.14
N VAL A 425 -21.74 18.93 0.08
CA VAL A 425 -20.52 18.77 -0.70
C VAL A 425 -19.68 20.03 -0.51
N THR A 426 -18.38 19.86 -0.28
CA THR A 426 -17.39 20.94 -0.16
C THR A 426 -16.19 20.62 -1.04
N ASN A 427 -15.38 21.62 -1.39
CA ASN A 427 -14.21 21.46 -2.26
C ASN A 427 -14.51 20.88 -3.66
N ALA A 428 -15.76 20.98 -4.13
CA ALA A 428 -16.08 20.59 -5.49
C ALA A 428 -15.80 21.74 -6.47
N ALA A 429 -15.58 21.41 -7.75
CA ALA A 429 -15.32 22.41 -8.78
C ALA A 429 -16.43 23.50 -8.81
N PRO A 430 -16.10 24.80 -8.62
CA PRO A 430 -17.08 25.87 -8.60
C PRO A 430 -17.97 25.92 -9.85
N GLY A 431 -19.28 26.07 -9.68
CA GLY A 431 -20.25 26.10 -10.78
C GLY A 431 -20.53 24.74 -11.43
N SER A 432 -19.93 23.65 -10.94
CA SER A 432 -20.20 22.29 -11.40
C SER A 432 -21.47 21.70 -10.76
N THR A 433 -21.77 20.45 -11.09
CA THR A 433 -22.86 19.69 -10.46
C THR A 433 -22.39 18.27 -10.17
N VAL A 434 -22.52 17.84 -8.91
CA VAL A 434 -22.24 16.47 -8.49
C VAL A 434 -23.48 15.61 -8.70
N SER A 435 -23.38 14.60 -9.57
CA SER A 435 -24.48 13.74 -9.98
C SER A 435 -24.23 12.28 -9.59
N ASN A 436 -25.24 11.42 -9.81
CA ASN A 436 -25.17 9.96 -9.58
C ASN A 436 -24.89 9.58 -8.12
N LEU A 437 -25.34 10.41 -7.18
CA LEU A 437 -25.28 10.12 -5.75
C LEU A 437 -26.41 9.17 -5.37
N GLU A 438 -26.08 8.17 -4.56
CA GLU A 438 -27.04 7.22 -3.99
C GLU A 438 -26.83 7.12 -2.49
N ILE A 439 -27.92 6.96 -1.75
CA ILE A 439 -27.88 6.88 -0.29
C ILE A 439 -28.72 5.71 0.23
N GLN A 440 -28.28 5.12 1.34
CA GLN A 440 -29.06 4.15 2.09
C GLN A 440 -28.79 4.26 3.60
N LEU A 441 -29.69 3.70 4.39
CA LEU A 441 -29.48 3.34 5.79
C LEU A 441 -29.68 1.83 5.95
N TYR A 442 -28.72 1.17 6.61
CA TYR A 442 -28.68 -0.28 6.80
C TYR A 442 -28.29 -0.65 8.23
N LEU A 443 -28.65 -1.86 8.65
CA LEU A 443 -28.29 -2.42 9.95
C LEU A 443 -27.00 -3.25 9.87
N SER A 444 -26.47 -3.63 11.02
CA SER A 444 -25.42 -4.65 11.10
C SER A 444 -25.84 -5.93 10.34
N GLY A 445 -24.88 -6.54 9.62
CA GLY A 445 -25.14 -7.64 8.68
C GLY A 445 -25.70 -7.21 7.32
N GLY A 446 -25.72 -5.91 7.00
CA GLY A 446 -26.02 -5.40 5.65
C GLY A 446 -27.51 -5.30 5.32
N ARG A 447 -28.41 -5.56 6.26
CA ARG A 447 -29.86 -5.44 6.03
C ARG A 447 -30.24 -3.99 5.75
N GLN A 448 -30.64 -3.71 4.52
CA GLN A 448 -31.11 -2.40 4.07
C GLN A 448 -32.50 -2.09 4.63
N ILE A 449 -32.71 -0.86 5.11
CA ILE A 449 -33.95 -0.48 5.80
C ILE A 449 -34.52 0.88 5.40
N SER A 450 -33.84 1.65 4.55
CA SER A 450 -34.29 2.99 4.13
C SER A 450 -35.03 3.02 2.80
N GLN A 451 -35.91 4.00 2.65
CA GLN A 451 -36.45 4.48 1.36
C GLN A 451 -36.26 5.99 1.26
N VAL A 452 -36.03 6.50 0.04
CA VAL A 452 -35.95 7.94 -0.27
C VAL A 452 -37.22 8.36 -1.00
N GLN A 453 -37.77 9.52 -0.63
CA GLN A 453 -38.91 10.11 -1.32
C GLN A 453 -38.46 10.70 -2.67
N GLN A 454 -39.13 10.29 -3.73
CA GLN A 454 -38.91 10.77 -5.10
C GLN A 454 -39.64 12.08 -5.36
N ALA A 455 -39.29 12.77 -6.45
CA ALA A 455 -39.90 14.06 -6.82
C ALA A 455 -41.41 13.99 -7.07
N ASP A 456 -41.93 12.82 -7.46
CA ASP A 456 -43.37 12.56 -7.64
C ASP A 456 -44.10 12.22 -6.31
N GLY A 457 -43.38 12.24 -5.19
CA GLY A 457 -43.88 11.91 -3.85
C GLY A 457 -43.90 10.41 -3.53
N SER A 458 -43.58 9.53 -4.49
CA SER A 458 -43.45 8.10 -4.25
C SER A 458 -42.18 7.77 -3.44
N TRP A 459 -42.12 6.56 -2.88
CA TRP A 459 -40.97 6.10 -2.12
C TRP A 459 -40.20 5.05 -2.92
N SER A 460 -38.87 5.13 -2.92
CA SER A 460 -38.00 4.15 -3.56
C SER A 460 -38.20 2.73 -2.99
N ARG A 461 -37.63 1.73 -3.65
CA ARG A 461 -37.44 0.41 -3.01
C ARG A 461 -36.52 0.56 -1.79
N THR A 462 -36.64 -0.37 -0.85
CA THR A 462 -35.74 -0.44 0.30
C THR A 462 -34.32 -0.74 -0.19
N GLY A 463 -33.35 0.09 0.22
CA GLY A 463 -31.97 -0.02 -0.24
C GLY A 463 -31.38 1.32 -0.69
N TYR A 464 -30.34 1.24 -1.50
CA TYR A 464 -29.78 2.40 -2.19
C TYR A 464 -30.83 3.04 -3.09
N ALA A 465 -30.95 4.36 -2.97
CA ALA A 465 -31.80 5.17 -3.82
C ALA A 465 -31.01 6.39 -4.30
N SER A 466 -31.19 6.72 -5.58
CA SER A 466 -30.60 7.92 -6.17
C SER A 466 -31.20 9.17 -5.53
N ILE A 467 -30.35 10.16 -5.29
CA ILE A 467 -30.75 11.50 -4.86
C ILE A 467 -30.54 12.48 -6.01
N ALA A 468 -31.21 13.62 -5.96
CA ALA A 468 -31.05 14.64 -6.98
C ALA A 468 -29.60 15.21 -6.97
N PRO A 469 -29.09 15.67 -8.13
CA PRO A 469 -27.75 16.24 -8.20
C PRO A 469 -27.56 17.45 -7.30
N VAL A 470 -26.33 17.65 -6.81
CA VAL A 470 -25.95 18.79 -5.97
C VAL A 470 -25.27 19.84 -6.83
N SER A 471 -25.89 21.01 -6.98
CA SER A 471 -25.27 22.16 -7.63
C SER A 471 -24.23 22.81 -6.71
N ILE A 472 -23.06 23.11 -7.26
CA ILE A 472 -21.91 23.65 -6.53
C ILE A 472 -21.83 25.16 -6.76
N GLY A 473 -21.83 25.91 -5.66
CA GLY A 473 -21.67 27.36 -5.66
C GLY A 473 -20.26 27.79 -6.05
N ASN A 474 -20.07 29.10 -6.19
CA ASN A 474 -18.77 29.67 -6.56
C ASN A 474 -17.70 29.50 -5.47
N ASP A 475 -18.11 29.17 -4.25
CA ASP A 475 -17.23 28.85 -3.11
C ASP A 475 -16.84 27.36 -3.04
N GLY A 476 -17.20 26.58 -4.06
CA GLY A 476 -16.93 25.14 -4.11
C GLY A 476 -17.82 24.31 -3.18
N THR A 477 -18.91 24.89 -2.64
CA THR A 477 -19.82 24.22 -1.74
C THR A 477 -21.22 24.04 -2.35
N GLY A 478 -21.88 22.93 -2.02
CA GLY A 478 -23.25 22.67 -2.41
C GLY A 478 -23.95 21.81 -1.37
N LYS A 479 -25.28 21.84 -1.35
CA LYS A 479 -26.06 20.94 -0.48
C LYS A 479 -27.38 20.57 -1.10
N ILE A 480 -27.88 19.41 -0.72
CA ILE A 480 -29.23 18.96 -1.02
C ILE A 480 -29.89 18.38 0.23
N THR A 481 -31.16 18.68 0.42
CA THR A 481 -32.00 18.11 1.47
C THR A 481 -33.14 17.34 0.84
N PHE A 482 -33.38 16.12 1.32
CA PHE A 482 -34.44 15.24 0.85
C PHE A 482 -34.99 14.40 1.99
N SER A 483 -36.18 13.84 1.80
CA SER A 483 -36.85 13.05 2.83
C SER A 483 -36.54 11.55 2.69
N MET A 484 -36.22 10.93 3.82
CA MET A 484 -36.04 9.49 3.98
C MET A 484 -37.07 8.94 4.96
N ARG A 485 -37.32 7.63 4.91
CA ARG A 485 -38.05 6.90 5.95
C ARG A 485 -37.45 5.51 6.14
N LEU A 486 -37.59 4.95 7.34
CA LEU A 486 -37.13 3.60 7.64
C LEU A 486 -38.30 2.64 7.74
N THR A 487 -38.09 1.41 7.25
CA THR A 487 -38.98 0.28 7.52
C THR A 487 -39.06 0.01 9.03
N ASP A 488 -40.10 -0.71 9.44
CA ASP A 488 -40.29 -1.06 10.85
C ASP A 488 -39.22 -2.07 11.31
N VAL A 489 -38.44 -1.70 12.32
CA VAL A 489 -37.33 -2.48 12.87
C VAL A 489 -37.16 -2.21 14.36
N SER A 490 -36.68 -3.22 15.10
CA SER A 490 -36.42 -3.12 16.54
C SER A 490 -34.98 -2.71 16.90
N ALA A 491 -34.14 -2.45 15.90
CA ALA A 491 -32.74 -2.09 16.11
C ALA A 491 -32.61 -0.64 16.60
N THR A 492 -31.64 -0.38 17.49
CA THR A 492 -31.36 0.94 18.05
C THR A 492 -30.19 1.67 17.39
N GLN A 493 -29.49 0.99 16.48
CA GLN A 493 -28.36 1.54 15.72
C GLN A 493 -28.43 1.09 14.26
N GLY A 494 -27.92 1.95 13.37
CA GLY A 494 -27.71 1.65 11.96
C GLY A 494 -26.54 2.47 11.40
N ASN A 495 -26.27 2.29 10.12
CA ASN A 495 -25.28 3.06 9.38
C ASN A 495 -25.95 3.70 8.17
N ILE A 496 -25.78 5.01 8.00
CA ILE A 496 -26.16 5.71 6.77
C ILE A 496 -24.92 5.86 5.89
N ARG A 497 -25.09 5.59 4.60
CA ARG A 497 -23.98 5.56 3.63
C ARG A 497 -24.37 6.28 2.36
N LEU A 498 -23.49 7.20 1.94
CA LEU A 498 -23.51 7.86 0.65
C LEU A 498 -22.49 7.19 -0.27
N ARG A 499 -22.89 6.96 -1.53
CA ARG A 499 -22.02 6.45 -2.59
C ARG A 499 -22.22 7.24 -3.88
N GLN A 500 -21.28 7.13 -4.79
CA GLN A 500 -21.37 7.69 -6.14
C GLN A 500 -20.96 6.63 -7.15
N GLN A 501 -21.83 6.34 -8.12
CA GLN A 501 -21.56 5.32 -9.15
C GLN A 501 -21.14 3.95 -8.59
N GLY A 502 -21.67 3.57 -7.43
CA GLY A 502 -21.30 2.32 -6.75
C GLY A 502 -20.21 2.45 -5.69
N GLU A 503 -19.37 3.48 -5.76
CA GLU A 503 -18.24 3.69 -4.85
C GLU A 503 -18.64 4.41 -3.57
N ASN A 504 -18.25 3.86 -2.41
CA ASN A 504 -18.58 4.44 -1.11
C ASN A 504 -17.85 5.78 -0.93
N LEU A 505 -18.61 6.85 -0.67
CA LEU A 505 -18.07 8.19 -0.37
C LEU A 505 -17.97 8.46 1.13
N LEU A 506 -18.99 8.06 1.90
CA LEU A 506 -19.07 8.30 3.33
C LEU A 506 -19.97 7.25 3.99
N THR A 507 -19.58 6.76 5.16
CA THR A 507 -20.45 5.99 6.06
C THR A 507 -20.38 6.59 7.46
N GLN A 508 -21.53 6.80 8.10
CA GLN A 508 -21.62 7.25 9.49
C GLN A 508 -22.63 6.39 10.26
N SER A 509 -22.33 6.10 11.53
CA SER A 509 -23.27 5.43 12.43
C SER A 509 -24.34 6.41 12.90
N VAL A 510 -25.55 5.90 13.10
CA VAL A 510 -26.71 6.69 13.55
C VAL A 510 -27.54 5.93 14.58
N THR A 511 -28.13 6.66 15.51
CA THR A 511 -29.05 6.12 16.52
C THR A 511 -30.46 6.04 15.95
N LEU A 512 -31.16 4.94 16.20
CA LEU A 512 -32.54 4.72 15.77
C LEU A 512 -33.50 4.84 16.95
N ALA A 513 -34.71 5.35 16.69
CA ALA A 513 -35.84 5.37 17.61
C ALA A 513 -36.91 4.35 17.12
N PRO A 514 -36.83 3.08 17.58
CA PRO A 514 -37.81 2.04 17.32
C PRO A 514 -39.27 2.42 17.64
#